data_AF-A0A2R5GMW9-F1
#
_entry.id   AF-A0A2R5GMW9-F1
#
_cell.length_a   1.000
_cell.length_b   1.000
_cell.length_c   1.000
_cell.angle_alpha   90.00
_cell.angle_beta   90.00
_cell.angle_gamma   90.00
#
_symmetry.space_group_name_H-M   'P 1'
#
loop_
_entity.id
_entity.type
_entity.pdbx_description
1 polymer ?
#
loop_
_entity_poly.entity_id
_entity_poly.type
_entity_poly.pdbx_seq_one_letter_code
_entity_poly.pdbx_strand_id
1 'polypeptide(L)'
;MAFTPQGVAKGFGLFVGVLFFLYWFLVGLALLGDGFKVIAGDSAGTLFSAVSNPVAGLMVGILATVLVQSSSTTTSIIVAAAGAGVLKVSTGIPMVFGANIGTSVTNTIVSLGFVGDKEQYRRGFAGATVHDMFNYMNVCLWLPLEAISSAINGGNGGL
;
A
#
# COMPACT_ATOMS: atom_id res chain seq x y z
N MET A 1 -32.01 22.44 4.97
CA MET A 1 -31.78 20.99 5.10
C MET A 1 -31.98 20.64 6.57
N ALA A 2 -33.15 20.12 6.95
CA ALA A 2 -33.51 19.94 8.36
C ALA A 2 -32.83 18.68 8.94
N PHE A 3 -32.14 18.81 10.06
CA PHE A 3 -31.62 17.68 10.83
C PHE A 3 -32.80 16.89 11.41
N THR A 4 -33.17 15.78 10.79
CA THR A 4 -34.14 14.85 11.36
C THR A 4 -33.46 14.01 12.46
N PRO A 5 -34.13 13.74 13.61
CA PRO A 5 -33.57 12.92 14.69
C PRO A 5 -33.08 11.54 14.23
N GLN A 6 -33.74 10.98 13.21
CA GLN A 6 -33.37 9.71 12.58
C GLN A 6 -32.07 9.80 11.75
N GLY A 7 -31.78 10.95 11.13
CA GLY A 7 -30.54 11.19 10.40
C GLY A 7 -29.34 11.29 11.34
N VAL A 8 -29.51 11.95 12.49
CA VAL A 8 -28.47 12.06 13.53
C VAL A 8 -28.15 10.70 14.15
N ALA A 9 -29.18 9.90 14.47
CA ALA A 9 -28.98 8.55 15.02
C ALA A 9 -28.26 7.60 14.05
N LYS A 10 -28.62 7.63 12.75
CA LYS A 10 -27.88 6.89 11.72
C LYS A 10 -26.44 7.37 11.57
N GLY A 11 -26.21 8.69 11.58
CA GLY A 11 -24.87 9.27 11.49
C GLY A 11 -23.98 8.84 12.65
N PHE A 12 -24.52 8.85 13.88
CA PHE A 12 -23.82 8.39 15.06
C PHE A 12 -23.51 6.88 15.00
N GLY A 13 -24.48 6.06 14.60
CA GLY A 13 -24.26 4.61 14.43
C GLY A 13 -23.18 4.27 13.40
N LEU A 14 -23.17 5.00 12.27
CA LEU A 14 -22.11 4.90 11.26
C LEU A 14 -20.75 5.29 11.83
N PHE A 15 -20.68 6.39 12.57
CA PHE A 15 -19.43 6.87 13.18
C PHE A 15 -18.85 5.84 14.16
N VAL A 16 -19.68 5.30 15.06
CA VAL A 16 -19.27 4.24 15.98
C VAL A 16 -18.84 2.97 15.23
N GLY A 17 -19.57 2.59 14.18
CA GLY A 17 -19.21 1.45 13.33
C GLY A 17 -17.85 1.62 12.66
N VAL A 18 -17.55 2.81 12.12
CA VAL A 18 -16.25 3.13 11.53
C VAL A 18 -15.13 3.00 12.57
N LEU A 19 -15.32 3.54 13.78
CA LEU A 19 -14.32 3.42 14.85
C LEU A 19 -14.09 1.97 15.27
N PHE A 20 -15.15 1.16 15.35
CA PHE A 20 -15.05 -0.26 15.67
C PHE A 20 -14.25 -1.03 14.61
N PHE A 21 -14.56 -0.85 13.32
CA PHE A 21 -13.82 -1.51 12.24
C PHE A 21 -12.39 -1.00 12.14
N LEU A 22 -12.15 0.30 12.37
CA LEU A 22 -10.80 0.86 12.42
C LEU A 22 -9.98 0.24 13.56
N TYR A 23 -10.57 0.08 14.76
CA TYR A 23 -9.89 -0.59 15.87
C TYR A 23 -9.50 -2.03 15.52
N TRP A 24 -10.44 -2.81 14.98
CA TRP A 24 -10.17 -4.21 14.63
C TRP A 24 -9.15 -4.33 13.48
N PHE A 25 -9.19 -3.40 12.54
CA PHE A 25 -8.19 -3.26 11.50
C PHE A 25 -6.80 -3.03 12.10
N LEU A 26 -6.63 -2.04 12.99
CA LEU A 26 -5.37 -1.75 13.67
C LEU A 26 -4.86 -2.94 14.50
N VAL A 27 -5.74 -3.68 15.18
CA VAL A 27 -5.39 -4.92 15.90
C VAL A 27 -4.86 -5.98 14.92
N GLY A 28 -5.52 -6.17 13.78
CA GLY A 28 -5.04 -7.07 12.73
C GLY A 28 -3.65 -6.69 12.22
N LEU A 29 -3.37 -5.39 12.08
CA LEU A 29 -2.03 -4.89 11.72
C LEU A 29 -0.97 -5.22 12.78
N ALA A 30 -1.30 -5.07 14.06
CA ALA A 30 -0.40 -5.40 15.17
C ALA A 30 -0.05 -6.90 15.18
N LEU A 31 -1.06 -7.76 15.01
CA LEU A 31 -0.87 -9.20 14.91
C LEU A 31 -0.04 -9.61 13.69
N LEU A 32 -0.20 -8.92 12.55
CA LEU A 32 0.65 -9.08 11.38
C LEU A 32 2.10 -8.73 11.67
N GLY A 33 2.35 -7.62 12.37
CA GLY A 33 3.69 -7.20 12.80
C GLY A 33 4.36 -8.24 13.70
N ASP A 34 3.63 -8.81 14.66
CA ASP A 34 4.16 -9.84 15.54
C ASP A 34 4.35 -11.18 14.83
N GLY A 35 3.44 -11.56 13.92
CA GLY A 35 3.59 -12.73 13.05
C GLY A 35 4.83 -12.62 12.16
N PHE A 36 5.11 -11.44 11.60
CA PHE A 36 6.33 -11.20 10.84
C PHE A 36 7.58 -11.30 11.70
N LYS A 37 7.59 -10.83 12.96
CA LYS A 37 8.74 -11.04 13.86
C LYS A 37 9.00 -12.53 14.13
N VAL A 38 7.92 -13.31 14.28
CA VAL A 38 8.00 -14.77 14.51
C VAL A 38 8.51 -15.52 13.27
N ILE A 39 8.00 -15.18 12.08
CA ILE A 39 8.41 -15.81 10.81
C ILE A 39 9.82 -15.36 10.40
N ALA A 40 10.14 -14.08 10.61
CA ALA A 40 11.43 -13.52 10.21
C ALA A 40 12.55 -13.96 11.17
N GLY A 41 12.32 -14.03 12.49
CA GLY A 41 13.25 -14.64 13.46
C GLY A 41 14.73 -14.29 13.25
N ASP A 42 15.64 -15.26 13.44
CA ASP A 42 17.08 -15.13 13.18
C ASP A 42 17.43 -14.88 11.69
N SER A 43 16.52 -15.24 10.77
CA SER A 43 16.68 -15.01 9.31
C SER A 43 16.34 -13.58 8.89
N ALA A 44 15.77 -12.77 9.78
CA ALA A 44 15.43 -11.37 9.54
C ALA A 44 16.69 -10.57 9.21
N GLY A 45 17.81 -10.82 9.90
CA GLY A 45 19.09 -10.16 9.63
C GLY A 45 19.59 -10.39 8.20
N THR A 46 19.34 -11.58 7.63
CA THR A 46 19.74 -11.98 6.27
C THR A 46 18.76 -11.50 5.20
N LEU A 47 17.45 -11.46 5.51
CA LEU A 47 16.44 -10.93 4.60
C LEU A 47 16.46 -9.40 4.54
N PHE A 48 16.67 -8.71 5.67
CA PHE A 48 16.81 -7.24 5.70
C PHE A 48 18.15 -6.76 5.13
N SER A 49 19.20 -7.57 5.15
CA SER A 49 20.42 -7.28 4.37
C SER A 49 20.23 -7.51 2.87
N ALA A 50 19.31 -8.40 2.46
CA ALA A 50 18.87 -8.53 1.07
C ALA A 50 17.93 -7.39 0.61
N VAL A 51 17.20 -6.74 1.54
CA VAL A 51 16.50 -5.46 1.30
C VAL A 51 17.43 -4.27 1.57
N SER A 52 18.66 -4.33 1.04
CA SER A 52 19.56 -3.18 0.93
C SER A 52 19.31 -2.37 -0.35
N ASN A 53 18.43 -2.85 -1.23
CA ASN A 53 18.15 -2.23 -2.52
C ASN A 53 16.71 -1.64 -2.60
N PRO A 54 16.55 -0.36 -2.98
CA PRO A 54 15.27 0.27 -3.32
C PRO A 54 14.30 -0.63 -4.11
N VAL A 55 14.84 -1.35 -5.09
CA VAL A 55 14.07 -2.19 -6.02
C VAL A 55 13.44 -3.39 -5.31
N ALA A 56 14.13 -3.97 -4.33
CA ALA A 56 13.59 -5.08 -3.55
C ALA A 56 12.40 -4.61 -2.69
N GLY A 57 12.50 -3.44 -2.05
CA GLY A 57 11.38 -2.83 -1.33
C GLY A 57 10.18 -2.57 -2.25
N LEU A 58 10.42 -2.03 -3.44
CA LEU A 58 9.38 -1.81 -4.44
C LEU A 58 8.67 -3.12 -4.83
N MET A 59 9.41 -4.20 -5.09
CA MET A 59 8.83 -5.50 -5.43
C MET A 59 8.00 -6.10 -4.28
N VAL A 60 8.45 -5.97 -3.03
CA VAL A 60 7.67 -6.39 -1.86
C VAL A 60 6.36 -5.62 -1.77
N GLY A 61 6.38 -4.31 -2.00
CA GLY A 61 5.18 -3.48 -2.03
C GLY A 61 4.18 -3.90 -3.10
N ILE A 62 4.66 -4.16 -4.33
CA ILE A 62 3.84 -4.65 -5.44
C ILE A 62 3.18 -5.97 -5.07
N LEU A 63 3.97 -6.93 -4.58
CA LEU A 63 3.51 -8.28 -4.32
C LEU A 63 2.53 -8.30 -3.13
N ALA A 64 2.81 -7.52 -2.08
CA ALA A 64 1.89 -7.34 -0.97
C ALA A 64 0.55 -6.73 -1.40
N THR A 65 0.54 -5.72 -2.27
CA THR A 65 -0.71 -5.15 -2.79
C THR A 65 -1.42 -6.07 -3.75
N VAL A 66 -0.72 -6.84 -4.59
CA VAL A 66 -1.38 -7.83 -5.45
C VAL A 66 -2.03 -8.93 -4.62
N LEU A 67 -1.42 -9.36 -3.51
CA LEU A 67 -2.04 -10.36 -2.62
C LEU A 67 -3.22 -9.79 -1.81
N VAL A 68 -3.06 -8.58 -1.27
CA VAL A 68 -4.08 -7.93 -0.43
C VAL A 68 -5.17 -7.25 -1.27
N GLN A 69 -4.92 -7.03 -2.57
CA GLN A 69 -5.79 -6.34 -3.53
C GLN A 69 -6.16 -4.89 -3.15
N SER A 70 -5.46 -4.30 -2.18
CA SER A 70 -5.74 -2.96 -1.66
C SER A 70 -4.45 -2.25 -1.28
N SER A 71 -4.03 -1.28 -2.10
CA SER A 71 -2.85 -0.44 -1.81
C SER A 71 -3.00 0.39 -0.55
N SER A 72 -4.21 0.85 -0.21
CA SER A 72 -4.45 1.60 1.03
C SER A 72 -4.23 0.70 2.25
N THR A 73 -4.66 -0.56 2.18
CA THR A 73 -4.40 -1.54 3.23
C THR A 73 -2.91 -1.85 3.33
N THR A 74 -2.24 -2.11 2.20
CA THR A 74 -0.79 -2.39 2.17
C THR A 74 0.02 -1.21 2.71
N THR A 75 -0.29 0.02 2.29
CA THR A 75 0.39 1.24 2.76
C THR A 75 0.18 1.43 4.26
N SER A 76 -1.03 1.18 4.76
CA SER A 76 -1.31 1.26 6.20
C SER A 76 -0.50 0.24 7.01
N ILE A 77 -0.34 -0.99 6.49
CA ILE A 77 0.54 -2.01 7.09
C ILE A 77 1.98 -1.49 7.14
N ILE A 78 2.50 -0.96 6.03
CA ILE A 78 3.88 -0.46 5.95
C ILE A 78 4.12 0.69 6.93
N VAL A 79 3.21 1.67 6.98
CA VAL A 79 3.32 2.83 7.88
C VAL A 79 3.20 2.40 9.34
N ALA A 80 2.29 1.48 9.68
CA ALA A 80 2.15 0.94 11.03
C ALA A 80 3.42 0.17 11.45
N ALA A 81 3.98 -0.65 10.56
CA ALA A 81 5.22 -1.40 10.81
C ALA A 81 6.43 -0.47 11.03
N ALA A 82 6.49 0.64 10.29
CA ALA A 82 7.50 1.68 10.50
C ALA A 82 7.32 2.39 11.85
N GLY A 83 6.09 2.73 12.22
CA GLY A 83 5.78 3.35 13.53
C GLY A 83 6.06 2.43 14.72
N ALA A 84 5.93 1.12 14.55
CA ALA A 84 6.26 0.11 15.57
C ALA A 84 7.76 -0.26 15.61
N GLY A 85 8.61 0.37 14.76
CA GLY A 85 10.04 0.10 14.68
C GLY A 85 10.41 -1.25 14.07
N VAL A 86 9.44 -1.98 13.50
CA VAL A 86 9.64 -3.28 12.82
C VAL A 86 10.30 -3.07 11.46
N LEU A 87 10.01 -1.93 10.83
CA LEU A 87 10.54 -1.55 9.54
C LEU A 87 11.24 -0.20 9.62
N LYS A 88 12.41 -0.05 8.97
CA LYS A 88 13.01 1.28 8.79
C LYS A 88 12.19 2.08 7.77
N VAL A 89 12.04 3.37 8.03
CA VAL A 89 11.35 4.29 7.11
C VAL A 89 11.97 4.26 5.72
N SER A 90 13.31 4.14 5.62
CA SER A 90 14.00 4.02 4.34
C SER A 90 13.56 2.78 3.54
N THR A 91 13.39 1.65 4.20
CA THR A 91 12.87 0.47 3.52
C THR A 91 11.38 0.61 3.18
N GLY A 92 10.64 1.41 3.95
CA GLY A 92 9.21 1.61 3.82
C GLY A 92 8.79 2.45 2.63
N ILE A 93 9.54 3.50 2.30
CA ILE A 93 9.14 4.42 1.22
C ILE A 93 9.09 3.72 -0.15
N PRO A 94 10.10 2.92 -0.58
CA PRO A 94 10.02 2.15 -1.83
C PRO A 94 8.88 1.13 -1.82
N MET A 95 8.58 0.56 -0.65
CA MET A 95 7.45 -0.34 -0.46
C MET A 95 6.10 0.35 -0.68
N VAL A 96 5.94 1.60 -0.25
CA VAL A 96 4.73 2.40 -0.51
C VAL A 96 4.59 2.72 -2.00
N PHE A 97 5.69 3.07 -2.68
CA PHE A 97 5.67 3.23 -4.13
C PHE A 97 5.32 1.94 -4.86
N GLY A 98 5.83 0.80 -4.39
CA GLY A 98 5.46 -0.53 -4.87
C GLY A 98 3.98 -0.85 -4.66
N ALA A 99 3.42 -0.51 -3.50
CA ALA A 99 2.00 -0.72 -3.22
C ALA A 99 1.10 0.01 -4.22
N ASN A 100 1.47 1.23 -4.62
CA ASN A 100 0.74 1.97 -5.64
C ASN A 100 0.81 1.26 -7.01
N ILE A 101 1.97 0.77 -7.43
CA ILE A 101 2.11 -0.02 -8.67
C ILE A 101 1.30 -1.33 -8.60
N GLY A 102 1.24 -1.99 -7.44
CA GLY A 102 0.49 -3.24 -7.28
C GLY A 102 -1.01 -3.10 -7.62
N THR A 103 -1.61 -1.94 -7.35
CA THR A 103 -3.01 -1.67 -7.73
C THR A 103 -3.19 -1.63 -9.24
N SER A 104 -2.18 -1.14 -9.96
CA SER A 104 -2.18 -1.10 -11.42
C SER A 104 -2.11 -2.48 -12.06
N VAL A 105 -1.30 -3.36 -11.49
CA VAL A 105 -1.25 -4.78 -11.89
C VAL A 105 -2.63 -5.43 -11.72
N THR A 106 -3.27 -5.22 -10.57
CA THR A 106 -4.62 -5.73 -10.30
C THR A 106 -5.65 -5.18 -11.29
N ASN A 107 -5.71 -3.87 -11.50
CA ASN A 107 -6.67 -3.24 -12.41
C ASN A 107 -6.50 -3.75 -13.85
N THR A 108 -5.25 -3.91 -14.30
CA THR A 108 -4.95 -4.47 -15.61
C THR A 108 -5.46 -5.92 -15.71
N ILE A 109 -5.17 -6.79 -14.73
CA ILE A 109 -5.65 -8.17 -14.71
C ILE A 109 -7.19 -8.23 -14.73
N VAL A 110 -7.85 -7.43 -13.90
CA VAL A 110 -9.32 -7.35 -13.83
C VAL A 110 -9.90 -6.89 -15.17
N SER A 111 -9.30 -5.87 -15.80
CA SER A 111 -9.76 -5.37 -17.09
C SER A 111 -9.66 -6.44 -18.19
N LEU A 112 -8.58 -7.24 -18.20
CA LEU A 112 -8.41 -8.35 -19.14
C LEU A 112 -9.42 -9.48 -18.91
N GLY A 113 -9.94 -9.65 -17.69
CA GLY A 113 -11.02 -10.58 -17.39
C GLY A 113 -12.32 -10.29 -18.15
N PHE A 114 -12.54 -9.05 -18.60
CA PHE A 114 -13.73 -8.65 -19.35
C PHE A 114 -13.58 -8.76 -20.88
N VAL A 115 -12.50 -9.35 -21.41
CA VAL A 115 -12.20 -9.34 -22.87
C VAL A 115 -13.32 -9.96 -23.73
N GLY A 116 -14.17 -10.81 -23.15
CA GLY A 116 -15.33 -11.42 -23.83
C GLY A 116 -16.51 -10.45 -24.05
N ASP A 117 -16.61 -9.37 -23.28
CA ASP A 117 -17.63 -8.33 -23.42
C ASP A 117 -16.95 -7.02 -23.83
N LYS A 118 -17.10 -6.65 -25.11
CA LYS A 118 -16.44 -5.47 -25.70
C LYS A 118 -16.79 -4.17 -24.98
N GLU A 119 -18.00 -4.04 -24.44
CA GLU A 119 -18.42 -2.80 -23.78
C GLU A 119 -17.82 -2.69 -22.38
N GLN A 120 -17.86 -3.78 -21.59
CA GLN A 120 -17.25 -3.82 -20.26
C GLN A 120 -15.73 -3.77 -20.33
N TYR A 121 -15.10 -4.45 -21.28
CA TYR A 121 -13.66 -4.37 -21.53
C TYR A 121 -13.22 -2.93 -21.80
N ARG A 122 -13.90 -2.23 -22.72
CA ARG A 122 -13.53 -0.86 -23.08
C ARG A 122 -13.63 0.09 -21.88
N ARG A 123 -14.68 -0.04 -21.07
CA ARG A 123 -14.88 0.80 -19.88
C ARG A 123 -13.87 0.46 -18.77
N GLY A 124 -13.67 -0.82 -18.48
CA GLY A 124 -12.72 -1.29 -17.47
C GLY A 124 -11.27 -1.01 -17.82
N PHE A 125 -10.87 -1.24 -19.07
CA PHE A 125 -9.52 -0.98 -19.56
C PHE A 125 -9.20 0.51 -19.60
N ALA A 126 -10.16 1.36 -20.03
CA ALA A 126 -9.97 2.81 -19.99
C ALA A 126 -9.81 3.32 -18.55
N GLY A 127 -10.62 2.83 -17.61
CA GLY A 127 -10.50 3.17 -16.19
C GLY A 127 -9.18 2.70 -15.58
N ALA A 128 -8.76 1.47 -15.87
CA ALA A 128 -7.47 0.93 -15.44
C ALA A 128 -6.31 1.77 -15.99
N THR A 129 -6.31 2.09 -17.28
CA THR A 129 -5.21 2.84 -17.91
C THR A 129 -5.02 4.22 -17.29
N VAL A 130 -6.10 4.97 -17.02
CA VAL A 130 -5.98 6.30 -16.40
C VAL A 130 -5.43 6.21 -14.99
N HIS A 131 -5.89 5.23 -14.20
CA HIS A 131 -5.35 4.96 -12.87
C HIS A 131 -3.85 4.63 -12.96
N ASP A 132 -3.49 3.73 -13.89
CA ASP A 132 -2.14 3.20 -14.01
C ASP A 132 -1.14 4.24 -14.46
N MET A 133 -1.53 5.13 -15.38
CA MET A 133 -0.71 6.26 -15.80
C MET A 133 -0.36 7.18 -14.63
N PHE A 134 -1.29 7.44 -13.71
CA PHE A 134 -1.02 8.25 -12.52
C PHE A 134 -0.03 7.55 -11.57
N ASN A 135 -0.21 6.26 -11.30
CA ASN A 135 0.67 5.51 -10.42
C ASN A 135 2.08 5.35 -10.99
N TYR A 136 2.22 5.06 -12.28
CA TYR A 136 3.52 5.00 -12.93
C TYR A 136 4.23 6.35 -12.93
N MET A 137 3.52 7.44 -13.22
CA MET A 137 4.09 8.79 -13.16
C MET A 137 4.57 9.12 -11.74
N ASN A 138 3.81 8.73 -10.71
CA ASN A 138 4.18 8.95 -9.32
C ASN A 138 5.50 8.24 -8.97
N VAL A 139 5.66 6.97 -9.37
CA VAL A 139 6.90 6.22 -9.10
C VAL A 139 8.06 6.73 -9.95
N CYS A 140 7.85 6.99 -11.24
CA CYS A 140 8.89 7.47 -12.15
C CYS A 140 9.41 8.87 -11.77
N LEU A 141 8.58 9.72 -11.17
CA LEU A 141 9.03 11.01 -10.64
C LEU A 141 9.67 10.88 -9.27
N TRP A 142 8.97 10.31 -8.29
CA TRP A 142 9.39 10.44 -6.89
C TRP A 142 10.49 9.48 -6.48
N LEU A 143 10.53 8.26 -7.01
CA LEU A 143 11.51 7.26 -6.58
C LEU A 143 12.95 7.63 -7.00
N PRO A 144 13.20 8.16 -8.21
CA PRO A 144 14.51 8.73 -8.57
C PRO A 144 14.85 9.99 -7.77
N LEU A 145 13.86 10.84 -7.49
CA LEU A 145 14.05 12.09 -6.75
C LEU A 145 14.43 11.82 -5.29
N GLU A 146 13.82 10.80 -4.70
CA GLU A 146 14.19 10.28 -3.39
C GLU A 146 15.61 9.69 -3.41
N ALA A 147 15.95 8.88 -4.41
CA ALA A 147 17.31 8.34 -4.55
C ALA A 147 18.37 9.46 -4.65
N ILE A 148 18.09 10.52 -5.40
CA ILE A 148 18.96 11.71 -5.51
C ILE A 148 19.04 12.45 -4.17
N SER A 149 17.91 12.68 -3.51
CA SER A 149 17.86 13.32 -2.19
C SER A 149 18.65 12.53 -1.14
N SER A 150 18.58 11.20 -1.18
CA SER A 150 19.36 10.34 -0.29
C SER A 150 20.86 10.45 -0.56
N ALA A 151 21.26 10.44 -1.84
CA ALA A 151 22.65 10.60 -2.23
C ALA A 151 23.24 11.93 -1.76
N ILE A 152 22.44 13.01 -1.79
CA ILE A 152 22.86 14.34 -1.32
C ILE A 152 22.93 14.41 0.22
N ASN A 153 22.01 13.75 0.93
CA ASN A 153 21.95 13.75 2.40
C ASN A 153 22.83 12.67 3.07
N GLY A 154 23.72 12.02 2.31
CA GLY A 154 24.64 11.00 2.85
C GLY A 154 23.97 9.68 3.25
N GLY A 155 22.87 9.29 2.60
CA GLY A 155 22.16 8.03 2.86
C GLY A 155 21.04 8.13 3.91
N ASN A 156 20.68 9.34 4.34
CA ASN A 156 19.57 9.58 5.28
C ASN A 156 18.21 9.79 4.59
N GLY A 157 18.18 9.86 3.25
CA GLY A 157 16.98 10.18 2.48
C GLY A 157 16.28 8.94 1.97
N GLY A 158 15.81 8.06 2.86
CA GLY A 158 14.88 7.01 2.45
C GLY A 158 15.45 5.87 1.58
N LEU A 159 16.60 6.02 0.92
CA LEU A 159 17.22 5.01 0.05
C LEU A 159 18.72 4.86 0.23
#